data_AF-A0A7W8IL51-F1
#
_entry.id   AF-A0A7W8IL51-F1
#
_cell.length_a   1.000
_cell.length_b   1.000
_cell.length_c   1.000
_cell.angle_alpha   90.00
_cell.angle_beta   90.00
_cell.angle_gamma   90.00
#
_symmetry.space_group_name_H-M   'P 1'
#
loop_
_entity.id
_entity.type
_entity.pdbx_description
1 polymer ?
#
loop_
_entity_poly.entity_id
_entity_poly.type
_entity_poly.pdbx_seq_one_letter_code
_entity_poly.pdbx_strand_id
1 'polypeptide(L)'
;MLRDSLLPAALLLPLALAGCSRPAIPAIPNVAEQNALAAEHQQENNLARQQMELIPPPSKTRYMAVKSLNLWENPYLTVQGEMATLHVVVADGNTSGLGVGGMLRPIGARRRDLNVRVIDLPTALNAIPENSWPYGRVVAVEEAHEVPVKARPEVRRNMEAVIKTLNDLGVVVYEWSDNGRS
;
A
#
# COMPACT_ATOMS: atom_id res chain seq x y z
N MET A 1 34.11 -63.24 -45.53
CA MET A 1 34.50 -61.81 -45.47
C MET A 1 34.45 -61.42 -43.99
N LEU A 2 35.46 -61.78 -43.18
CA LEU A 2 36.65 -60.94 -42.87
C LEU A 2 36.37 -59.44 -42.87
N ARG A 3 36.25 -58.85 -41.67
CA ARG A 3 37.25 -57.90 -41.15
C ARG A 3 37.03 -57.63 -39.66
N ASP A 4 38.00 -58.10 -38.89
CA ASP A 4 38.39 -57.58 -37.59
C ASP A 4 38.65 -56.06 -37.64
N SER A 5 38.38 -55.39 -36.51
CA SER A 5 39.28 -54.37 -35.97
C SER A 5 39.02 -54.18 -34.47
N LEU A 6 40.05 -54.52 -33.70
CA LEU A 6 40.23 -54.35 -32.26
C LEU A 6 40.78 -52.95 -31.90
N LEU A 7 40.38 -52.48 -30.70
CA LEU A 7 41.12 -51.63 -29.71
C LEU A 7 41.42 -50.14 -30.05
N PRO A 8 41.69 -49.24 -29.05
CA PRO A 8 41.78 -49.42 -27.60
C PRO A 8 41.02 -48.39 -26.71
N ALA A 9 40.96 -48.70 -25.42
CA ALA A 9 40.65 -47.80 -24.31
C ALA A 9 41.76 -46.77 -24.05
N ALA A 10 41.44 -45.52 -23.68
CA ALA A 10 42.33 -44.66 -22.90
C ALA A 10 41.63 -43.39 -22.33
N LEU A 11 41.82 -43.24 -21.01
CA LEU A 11 41.92 -42.02 -20.20
C LEU A 11 40.69 -41.17 -19.81
N LEU A 12 40.41 -41.28 -18.51
CA LEU A 12 39.85 -40.29 -17.59
C LEU A 12 40.53 -38.91 -17.69
N LEU A 13 39.73 -37.85 -17.53
CA LEU A 13 40.16 -36.59 -16.90
C LEU A 13 38.92 -35.77 -16.43
N PRO A 14 38.75 -35.54 -15.12
CA PRO A 14 37.78 -34.58 -14.61
C PRO A 14 38.41 -33.18 -14.59
N LEU A 15 37.90 -32.23 -15.37
CA LEU A 15 38.21 -30.82 -15.15
C LEU A 15 37.33 -30.30 -14.00
N ALA A 16 37.90 -30.31 -12.79
CA ALA A 16 37.40 -29.52 -11.67
C ALA A 16 37.70 -28.04 -11.95
N LEU A 17 36.72 -27.29 -12.45
CA LEU A 17 36.73 -25.83 -12.39
C LEU A 17 36.39 -25.40 -10.96
N ALA A 18 37.39 -25.39 -10.09
CA ALA A 18 37.34 -24.65 -8.82
C ALA A 18 37.47 -23.16 -9.13
N GLY A 19 36.35 -22.54 -9.53
CA GLY A 19 36.23 -21.09 -9.57
C GLY A 19 36.16 -20.55 -8.15
N CYS A 20 37.25 -19.91 -7.68
CA CYS A 20 37.28 -19.13 -6.46
C CYS A 20 36.24 -18.01 -6.53
N SER A 21 35.04 -18.24 -6.02
CA SER A 21 34.08 -17.18 -5.75
C SER A 21 34.59 -16.41 -4.53
N ARG A 22 35.28 -15.30 -4.78
CA ARG A 22 35.44 -14.26 -3.75
C ARG A 22 34.03 -13.87 -3.28
N PRO A 23 33.74 -13.85 -1.97
CA PRO A 23 32.53 -13.20 -1.51
C PRO A 23 32.61 -11.73 -1.94
N ALA A 24 31.66 -11.30 -2.76
CA ALA A 24 31.51 -9.91 -3.11
C ALA A 24 31.31 -9.13 -1.80
N ILE A 25 32.23 -8.22 -1.50
CA ILE A 25 32.04 -7.21 -0.46
C ILE A 25 30.78 -6.43 -0.87
N PRO A 26 29.77 -6.24 0.00
CA PRO A 26 28.63 -5.40 -0.32
C PRO A 26 29.16 -3.99 -0.66
N ALA A 27 28.94 -3.56 -1.89
CA ALA A 27 29.30 -2.22 -2.32
C ALA A 27 28.55 -1.20 -1.45
N ILE A 28 29.29 -0.29 -0.82
CA ILE A 28 28.68 0.87 -0.15
C ILE A 28 28.07 1.73 -1.25
N PRO A 29 26.76 2.02 -1.23
CA PRO A 29 26.12 2.81 -2.26
C PRO A 29 26.81 4.17 -2.37
N ASN A 30 27.17 4.60 -3.58
CA ASN A 30 27.76 5.91 -3.79
C ASN A 30 26.68 7.00 -3.56
N VAL A 31 27.05 8.14 -2.99
CA VAL A 31 26.13 9.28 -2.76
C VAL A 31 25.41 9.70 -4.04
N ALA A 32 26.07 9.61 -5.20
CA ALA A 32 25.45 9.87 -6.49
C ALA A 32 24.28 8.92 -6.80
N GLU A 33 24.41 7.63 -6.47
CA GLU A 33 23.36 6.63 -6.66
C GLU A 33 22.20 6.88 -5.70
N GLN A 34 22.48 7.21 -4.44
CA GLN A 34 21.45 7.55 -3.46
C GLN A 34 20.64 8.78 -3.87
N ASN A 35 21.31 9.82 -4.39
CA ASN A 35 20.65 11.02 -4.89
C ASN A 35 19.79 10.72 -6.13
N ALA A 36 20.26 9.86 -7.03
CA ALA A 36 19.49 9.44 -8.19
C ALA A 36 18.21 8.69 -7.77
N LEU A 37 18.33 7.72 -6.88
CA LEU A 37 17.18 6.96 -6.34
C LEU A 37 16.18 7.88 -5.62
N ALA A 38 16.68 8.85 -4.84
CA ALA A 38 15.83 9.82 -4.15
C ALA A 38 15.10 10.74 -5.15
N ALA A 39 15.76 11.17 -6.22
CA ALA A 39 15.16 11.99 -7.26
C ALA A 39 14.08 11.22 -8.04
N GLU A 40 14.34 9.94 -8.38
CA GLU A 40 13.35 9.05 -8.99
C GLU A 40 12.12 8.90 -8.10
N HIS A 41 12.31 8.60 -6.81
CA HIS A 41 11.21 8.48 -5.86
C HIS A 41 10.41 9.78 -5.67
N GLN A 42 11.09 10.94 -5.68
CA GLN A 42 10.42 12.24 -5.66
C GLN A 42 9.57 12.45 -6.93
N GLN A 43 10.08 12.07 -8.09
CA GLN A 43 9.34 12.18 -9.34
C GLN A 43 8.11 11.26 -9.34
N GLU A 44 8.23 10.02 -8.87
CA GLU A 44 7.10 9.09 -8.70
C GLU A 44 6.04 9.68 -7.76
N ASN A 45 6.45 10.24 -6.62
CA ASN A 45 5.52 10.89 -5.69
C ASN A 45 4.83 12.10 -6.30
N ASN A 46 5.53 12.91 -7.11
CA ASN A 46 4.93 14.05 -7.80
C ASN A 46 3.88 13.61 -8.82
N LEU A 47 4.14 12.54 -9.58
CA LEU A 47 3.16 11.95 -10.50
C LEU A 47 1.96 11.39 -9.73
N ALA A 48 2.22 10.69 -8.62
CA ALA A 48 1.17 10.15 -7.77
C ALA A 48 0.29 11.27 -7.19
N ARG A 49 0.88 12.41 -6.80
CA ARG A 49 0.15 13.59 -6.35
C ARG A 49 -0.72 14.20 -7.45
N GLN A 50 -0.19 14.32 -8.67
CA GLN A 50 -0.96 14.84 -9.82
C GLN A 50 -2.18 13.97 -10.14
N GLN A 51 -2.06 12.65 -10.01
CA GLN A 51 -3.21 11.74 -10.17
C GLN A 51 -4.27 11.99 -9.10
N MET A 52 -3.87 12.21 -7.85
CA MET A 52 -4.78 12.56 -6.77
C MET A 52 -5.47 13.92 -6.96
N GLU A 53 -4.91 14.83 -7.77
CA GLU A 53 -5.54 16.13 -8.08
C GLU A 53 -6.83 16.00 -8.90
N LEU A 54 -7.05 14.87 -9.58
CA LEU A 54 -8.31 14.56 -10.25
C LEU A 54 -9.47 14.41 -9.25
N ILE A 55 -9.17 14.00 -8.01
CA ILE A 55 -10.15 13.95 -6.94
C ILE A 55 -10.49 15.38 -6.50
N PRO A 56 -11.78 15.75 -6.38
CA PRO A 56 -12.15 17.09 -5.93
C PRO A 56 -11.57 17.44 -4.55
N PRO A 57 -11.31 18.73 -4.26
CA PRO A 57 -10.92 19.15 -2.92
C PRO A 57 -11.91 18.66 -1.85
N PRO A 58 -11.43 18.35 -0.64
CA PRO A 58 -12.27 17.78 0.41
C PRO A 58 -13.30 18.79 0.92
N SER A 59 -14.53 18.32 1.15
CA SER A 59 -15.60 19.13 1.72
C SER A 59 -15.73 18.87 3.21
N LYS A 60 -15.29 19.83 4.03
CA LYS A 60 -15.34 19.75 5.50
C LYS A 60 -16.74 19.45 6.03
N THR A 61 -17.76 20.11 5.48
CA THR A 61 -19.16 19.89 5.87
C THR A 61 -19.60 18.44 5.64
N ARG A 62 -19.12 17.79 4.57
CA ARG A 62 -19.48 16.39 4.26
C ARG A 62 -18.82 15.41 5.23
N TYR A 63 -17.49 15.40 5.31
CA TYR A 63 -16.81 14.36 6.09
C TYR A 63 -16.97 14.54 7.61
N MET A 64 -17.11 15.78 8.11
CA MET A 64 -17.34 16.03 9.55
C MET A 64 -18.76 15.68 10.01
N ALA A 65 -19.72 15.52 9.08
CA ALA A 65 -21.07 15.10 9.41
C ALA A 65 -21.13 13.59 9.75
N VAL A 66 -20.17 12.80 9.30
CA VAL A 66 -20.10 11.35 9.56
C VAL A 66 -19.62 11.10 11.00
N LYS A 67 -20.40 10.34 11.77
CA LYS A 67 -20.15 10.09 13.21
C LYS A 67 -19.68 8.68 13.54
N SER A 68 -19.55 7.82 12.54
CA SER A 68 -19.07 6.44 12.69
C SER A 68 -18.32 5.99 11.45
N LEU A 69 -17.22 5.25 11.60
CA LEU A 69 -16.51 4.61 10.49
C LEU A 69 -17.40 3.63 9.71
N ASN A 70 -18.47 3.08 10.30
CA ASN A 70 -19.43 2.23 9.59
C ASN A 70 -20.24 2.99 8.52
N LEU A 71 -20.37 4.30 8.69
CA LEU A 71 -21.04 5.21 7.75
C LEU A 71 -20.05 5.99 6.88
N TRP A 72 -18.75 5.80 7.08
CA TRP A 72 -17.71 6.42 6.29
C TRP A 72 -17.59 5.74 4.92
N GLU A 73 -17.75 6.53 3.85
CA GLU A 73 -17.76 6.03 2.47
C GLU A 73 -16.45 6.28 1.71
N ASN A 74 -15.71 7.34 2.04
CA ASN A 74 -14.39 7.58 1.48
C ASN A 74 -13.43 6.42 1.86
N PRO A 75 -12.27 6.29 1.21
CA PRO A 75 -11.25 5.38 1.68
C PRO A 75 -10.78 5.78 3.09
N TYR A 76 -10.49 4.79 3.93
CA TYR A 76 -9.88 5.01 5.23
C TYR A 76 -8.84 3.94 5.54
N LEU A 77 -7.93 4.27 6.46
CA LEU A 77 -6.79 3.43 6.82
C LEU A 77 -6.86 3.02 8.28
N THR A 78 -6.57 1.76 8.55
CA THR A 78 -6.23 1.26 9.88
C THR A 78 -4.75 0.87 9.89
N VAL A 79 -3.94 1.58 10.66
CA VAL A 79 -2.46 1.42 10.64
C VAL A 79 -2.03 0.31 11.61
N GLN A 80 -1.22 -0.64 11.13
CA GLN A 80 -0.79 -1.85 11.85
C GLN A 80 0.67 -2.23 11.53
N GLY A 81 1.58 -2.13 12.50
CA GLY A 81 3.00 -2.42 12.24
C GLY A 81 3.45 -1.73 10.95
N GLU A 82 4.22 -2.41 10.09
CA GLU A 82 4.67 -1.90 8.78
C GLU A 82 3.60 -1.86 7.67
N MET A 83 2.37 -2.23 8.01
CA MET A 83 1.24 -2.33 7.08
C MET A 83 0.15 -1.31 7.41
N ALA A 84 -0.68 -1.02 6.43
CA ALA A 84 -1.96 -0.38 6.63
C ALA A 84 -3.05 -1.24 5.99
N THR A 85 -4.18 -1.40 6.69
CA THR A 85 -5.40 -1.91 6.06
C THR A 85 -6.09 -0.73 5.39
N LEU A 86 -6.19 -0.78 4.07
CA LEU A 86 -6.93 0.18 3.26
C LEU A 86 -8.34 -0.34 3.03
N HIS A 87 -9.31 0.37 3.57
CA HIS A 87 -10.72 0.07 3.46
C HIS A 87 -11.34 0.92 2.34
N VAL A 88 -11.92 0.27 1.33
CA VAL A 88 -12.55 0.94 0.18
C VAL A 88 -13.99 0.49 0.04
N VAL A 89 -14.92 1.43 -0.06
CA VAL A 89 -16.31 1.12 -0.41
C VAL A 89 -16.45 1.04 -1.92
N VAL A 90 -16.87 -0.12 -2.42
CA VAL A 90 -17.13 -0.33 -3.85
C VAL A 90 -18.53 0.16 -4.19
N ALA A 91 -18.70 0.78 -5.36
CA ALA A 91 -20.01 1.18 -5.87
C ALA A 91 -20.98 0.00 -5.87
N ASP A 92 -22.24 0.29 -5.55
CA ASP A 92 -23.28 -0.73 -5.58
C ASP A 92 -23.65 -1.05 -7.03
N GLY A 93 -23.49 -2.33 -7.43
CA GLY A 93 -23.82 -2.80 -8.77
C GLY A 93 -25.33 -2.95 -9.02
N ASN A 94 -26.17 -2.78 -7.99
CA ASN A 94 -27.63 -2.87 -8.13
C ASN A 94 -28.22 -1.52 -8.58
N THR A 95 -28.79 -1.53 -9.79
CA THR A 95 -29.37 -0.36 -10.47
C THR A 95 -30.70 0.12 -9.90
N SER A 96 -31.35 -0.67 -9.03
CA SER A 96 -32.58 -0.27 -8.36
C SER A 96 -32.30 0.63 -7.14
N GLY A 97 -33.17 1.59 -6.85
CA GLY A 97 -33.07 2.44 -5.65
C GLY A 97 -33.57 1.77 -4.36
N LEU A 98 -34.14 0.56 -4.45
CA LEU A 98 -34.75 -0.11 -3.30
C LEU A 98 -33.68 -0.57 -2.30
N GLY A 99 -33.84 -0.15 -1.04
CA GLY A 99 -33.03 -0.60 0.09
C GLY A 99 -31.64 0.03 0.22
N VAL A 100 -31.27 1.02 -0.61
CA VAL A 100 -29.97 1.73 -0.54
C VAL A 100 -29.78 2.32 0.86
N GLY A 101 -28.65 2.00 1.52
CA GLY A 101 -28.33 2.50 2.85
C GLY A 101 -29.20 1.93 3.98
N GLY A 102 -30.13 1.01 3.66
CA GLY A 102 -30.96 0.29 4.64
C GLY A 102 -30.36 -1.05 5.04
N MET A 103 -31.11 -1.80 5.86
CA MET A 103 -30.71 -3.12 6.37
C MET A 103 -30.35 -4.13 5.27
N LEU A 104 -30.98 -4.02 4.10
CA LEU A 104 -30.78 -4.95 2.99
C LEU A 104 -29.55 -4.61 2.14
N ARG A 105 -29.05 -3.36 2.18
CA ARG A 105 -27.88 -2.90 1.41
C ARG A 105 -27.01 -1.97 2.26
N PRO A 106 -26.43 -2.48 3.36
CA PRO A 106 -25.57 -1.68 4.22
C PRO A 106 -24.26 -1.35 3.49
N ILE A 107 -23.73 -0.14 3.73
CA ILE A 107 -22.46 0.33 3.14
C ILE A 107 -21.31 -0.62 3.52
N GLY A 108 -21.26 -1.08 4.77
CA GLY A 108 -20.23 -1.99 5.26
C GLY A 108 -20.11 -3.30 4.49
N ALA A 109 -21.20 -3.83 3.91
CA ALA A 109 -21.15 -5.06 3.11
C ALA A 109 -20.42 -4.88 1.77
N ARG A 110 -20.25 -3.64 1.31
CA ARG A 110 -19.53 -3.30 0.08
C ARG A 110 -18.08 -2.90 0.34
N ARG A 111 -17.64 -2.94 1.61
CA ARG A 111 -16.28 -2.62 2.00
C ARG A 111 -15.33 -3.74 1.58
N ARG A 112 -14.20 -3.35 1.02
CA ARG A 112 -13.08 -4.22 0.68
C ARG A 112 -11.85 -3.77 1.45
N ASP A 113 -11.17 -4.73 2.04
CA ASP A 113 -9.99 -4.50 2.86
C ASP A 113 -8.76 -4.97 2.10
N LEU A 114 -7.80 -4.07 1.94
CA LEU A 114 -6.55 -4.30 1.24
C LEU A 114 -5.40 -4.08 2.21
N ASN A 115 -4.61 -5.11 2.48
CA ASN A 115 -3.40 -4.95 3.28
C ASN A 115 -2.28 -4.44 2.38
N VAL A 116 -1.82 -3.22 2.63
CA VAL A 116 -0.79 -2.53 1.84
C VAL A 116 0.40 -2.18 2.72
N ARG A 117 1.61 -2.25 2.17
CA ARG A 117 2.78 -1.68 2.83
C ARG A 117 2.66 -0.16 2.79
N VAL A 118 3.15 0.53 3.81
CA VAL A 118 3.10 2.01 3.87
C VAL A 118 3.77 2.64 2.64
N ILE A 119 4.85 2.02 2.13
CA ILE A 119 5.57 2.50 0.93
C ILE A 119 4.74 2.38 -0.36
N ASP A 120 3.82 1.42 -0.46
CA ASP A 120 2.98 1.19 -1.64
C ASP A 120 1.65 1.96 -1.57
N LEU A 121 1.42 2.70 -0.48
CA LEU A 121 0.19 3.45 -0.25
C LEU A 121 -0.14 4.46 -1.37
N PRO A 122 0.82 5.22 -1.94
CA PRO A 122 0.55 6.12 -3.07
C PRO A 122 -0.08 5.39 -4.26
N THR A 123 0.50 4.25 -4.65
CA THR A 123 0.00 3.44 -5.74
C THR A 123 -1.38 2.87 -5.45
N ALA A 124 -1.59 2.36 -4.22
CA ALA A 124 -2.88 1.81 -3.81
C ALA A 124 -4.00 2.85 -3.82
N LEU A 125 -3.73 4.08 -3.37
CA LEU A 125 -4.72 5.16 -3.37
C LEU A 125 -5.06 5.64 -4.78
N ASN A 126 -4.07 5.76 -5.67
CA ASN A 126 -4.31 6.15 -7.07
C ASN A 126 -5.08 5.10 -7.88
N ALA A 127 -5.08 3.84 -7.45
CA ALA A 127 -5.87 2.79 -8.06
C ALA A 127 -7.37 2.87 -7.67
N ILE A 128 -7.74 3.69 -6.68
CA ILE A 128 -9.12 3.85 -6.24
C ILE A 128 -9.87 4.74 -7.24
N PRO A 129 -11.03 4.31 -7.76
CA PRO A 129 -11.79 5.10 -8.72
C PRO A 129 -12.36 6.37 -8.08
N GLU A 130 -12.53 7.43 -8.89
CA GLU A 130 -12.97 8.75 -8.42
C GLU A 130 -14.32 8.73 -7.69
N ASN A 131 -15.22 7.83 -8.08
CA ASN A 131 -16.54 7.67 -7.47
C ASN A 131 -16.51 7.10 -6.04
N SER A 132 -15.37 6.58 -5.58
CA SER A 132 -15.16 6.17 -4.18
C SER A 132 -14.76 7.34 -3.27
N TRP A 133 -14.77 8.60 -3.76
CA TRP A 133 -14.40 9.80 -3.00
C TRP A 133 -15.56 10.81 -2.82
N PRO A 134 -16.73 10.39 -2.28
CA PRO A 134 -17.89 11.28 -2.14
C PRO A 134 -17.63 12.55 -1.30
N TYR A 135 -16.63 12.53 -0.40
CA TYR A 135 -16.28 13.67 0.44
C TYR A 135 -15.14 14.52 -0.14
N GLY A 136 -14.66 14.21 -1.34
CA GLY A 136 -13.44 14.75 -1.94
C GLY A 136 -12.19 14.09 -1.37
N ARG A 137 -11.01 14.67 -1.63
CA ARG A 137 -9.70 14.09 -1.30
C ARG A 137 -9.37 14.16 0.20
N VAL A 138 -10.05 13.34 0.99
CA VAL A 138 -9.84 13.15 2.43
C VAL A 138 -9.83 11.66 2.76
N VAL A 139 -8.89 11.23 3.59
CA VAL A 139 -8.78 9.85 4.08
C VAL A 139 -8.86 9.89 5.60
N ALA A 140 -9.76 9.10 6.18
CA ALA A 140 -9.74 8.88 7.61
C ALA A 140 -8.62 7.90 7.99
N VAL A 141 -7.97 8.13 9.12
CA VAL A 141 -6.88 7.26 9.58
C VAL A 141 -7.09 6.94 11.04
N GLU A 142 -7.07 5.65 11.38
CA GLU A 142 -7.10 5.16 12.76
C GLU A 142 -5.89 4.26 13.06
N GLU A 143 -5.51 4.24 14.33
CA GLU A 143 -4.60 3.22 14.84
C GLU A 143 -5.37 1.91 15.01
N ALA A 144 -4.74 0.77 14.71
CA ALA A 144 -5.37 -0.50 15.00
C ALA A 144 -5.69 -0.65 16.49
N HIS A 145 -6.83 -1.30 16.75
CA HIS A 145 -7.21 -1.65 18.10
C HIS A 145 -6.33 -2.81 18.60
N GLU A 146 -6.13 -2.87 19.92
CA GLU A 146 -5.45 -4.00 20.60
C GLU A 146 -3.96 -4.20 20.28
N VAL A 147 -3.23 -3.14 19.90
CA VAL A 147 -1.78 -3.21 19.67
C VAL A 147 -1.04 -3.65 20.95
N PRO A 148 -0.24 -4.75 20.90
CA PRO A 148 0.59 -5.17 22.02
C PRO A 148 1.52 -4.04 22.47
N VAL A 149 1.70 -3.87 23.78
CA VAL A 149 2.49 -2.76 24.36
C VAL A 149 3.87 -2.61 23.71
N LYS A 150 4.52 -3.74 23.38
CA LYS A 150 5.84 -3.78 22.71
C LYS A 150 5.84 -3.20 21.28
N ALA A 151 4.71 -3.23 20.57
CA ALA A 151 4.59 -2.80 19.18
C ALA A 151 4.06 -1.37 19.03
N ARG A 152 3.52 -0.76 20.08
CA ARG A 152 2.96 0.61 20.06
C ARG A 152 3.94 1.68 19.54
N PRO A 153 5.23 1.69 19.92
CA PRO A 153 6.17 2.69 19.38
C PRO A 153 6.37 2.58 17.88
N GLU A 154 6.33 1.35 17.34
CA GLU A 154 6.43 1.10 15.91
C GLU A 154 5.17 1.58 15.18
N VAL A 155 3.99 1.20 15.69
CA VAL A 155 2.71 1.65 15.12
C VAL A 155 2.61 3.17 15.09
N ARG A 156 3.06 3.87 16.13
CA ARG A 156 3.07 5.34 16.16
C ARG A 156 3.98 5.96 15.08
N ARG A 157 5.19 5.41 14.89
CA ARG A 157 6.07 5.88 13.80
C ARG A 157 5.44 5.64 12.44
N ASN A 158 4.75 4.52 12.28
CA ASN A 158 4.11 4.18 11.02
C ASN A 158 2.85 5.02 10.78
N MET A 159 2.12 5.40 11.84
CA MET A 159 1.06 6.41 11.77
C MET A 159 1.61 7.74 11.27
N GLU A 160 2.74 8.22 11.83
CA GLU A 160 3.40 9.44 11.37
C GLU A 160 3.86 9.33 9.90
N ALA A 161 4.39 8.18 9.49
CA ALA A 161 4.78 7.93 8.11
C ALA A 161 3.57 7.94 7.16
N VAL A 162 2.46 7.29 7.52
CA VAL A 162 1.21 7.31 6.75
C VAL A 162 0.67 8.73 6.60
N ILE A 163 0.59 9.49 7.71
CA ILE A 163 0.14 10.88 7.69
C ILE A 163 1.03 11.73 6.77
N LYS A 164 2.35 11.56 6.85
CA LYS A 164 3.30 12.24 5.97
C LYS A 164 3.05 11.89 4.51
N THR A 165 2.95 10.60 4.16
CA THR A 165 2.69 10.14 2.79
C THR A 165 1.38 10.71 2.24
N LEU A 166 0.30 10.71 3.03
CA LEU A 166 -0.98 11.30 2.63
C LEU A 166 -0.86 12.81 2.36
N ASN A 167 -0.17 13.54 3.24
CA ASN A 167 0.07 14.98 3.05
C ASN A 167 0.90 15.28 1.80
N ASP A 168 1.94 14.47 1.53
CA ASP A 168 2.79 14.60 0.35
C ASP A 168 1.99 14.38 -0.95
N LEU A 169 1.01 13.47 -0.92
CA LEU A 169 0.02 13.24 -1.98
C LEU A 169 -1.05 14.33 -2.09
N GLY A 170 -1.05 15.33 -1.20
CA GLY A 170 -2.06 16.38 -1.15
C GLY A 170 -3.41 15.91 -0.61
N VAL A 171 -3.46 14.77 0.07
CA VAL A 171 -4.66 14.20 0.70
C VAL A 171 -4.83 14.78 2.10
N VAL A 172 -6.04 15.25 2.41
CA VAL A 172 -6.35 15.69 3.78
C VAL A 172 -6.52 14.48 4.67
N VAL A 173 -5.82 14.48 5.80
CA VAL A 173 -5.97 13.45 6.83
C VAL A 173 -7.08 13.84 7.80
N TYR A 174 -8.00 12.91 8.05
CA TYR A 174 -8.91 12.99 9.18
C TYR A 174 -8.54 11.92 10.20
N GLU A 175 -7.86 12.33 11.27
CA GLU A 175 -7.51 11.41 12.35
C GLU A 175 -8.78 10.96 13.08
N TRP A 176 -9.13 9.69 12.90
CA TRP A 176 -10.24 9.06 13.58
C TRP A 176 -9.74 8.61 14.95
N SER A 177 -10.05 9.41 15.95
CA SER A 177 -9.88 9.02 17.35
C SER A 177 -11.22 8.55 17.85
N ASP A 178 -11.27 7.32 18.39
CA ASP A 178 -12.45 6.80 19.08
C ASP A 178 -12.66 7.57 20.40
N ASN A 179 -12.98 8.87 20.29
CA ASN A 179 -13.34 9.74 21.40
C ASN A 179 -14.80 9.49 21.84
N GLY A 180 -15.37 8.34 21.42
CA GLY A 180 -16.77 7.98 21.55
C GLY A 180 -16.98 6.70 22.35
N ARG A 181 -16.19 6.47 23.41
CA ARG A 181 -16.66 5.62 24.51
C ARG A 181 -17.89 6.28 25.14
N SER A 182 -19.07 5.85 24.68
CA SER A 182 -20.31 5.86 25.44
C SER A 182 -21.08 4.58 25.14
#